data_AF-A0A2T4PTN8-F1
#
_entry.id   AF-A0A2T4PTN8-F1
#
_cell.length_a   1.000
_cell.length_b   1.000
_cell.length_c   1.000
_cell.angle_alpha   90.00
_cell.angle_beta   90.00
_cell.angle_gamma   90.00
#
_symmetry.space_group_name_H-M   'P 1'
#
loop_
_entity.id
_entity.type
_entity.pdbx_description
1 polymer ?
#
loop_
_entity_poly.entity_id
_entity_poly.type
_entity_poly.pdbx_seq_one_letter_code
_entity_poly.pdbx_strand_id
1 'polypeptide(L)'
;MRLQLFISFIILTTIALLHLSDAYQTYGIYGLLENTPYTQSLLFDGSSGFRIVYLLIMPLAVSVGVSDIFIQDRKQHLLHHAYINHGNKSVDIKVILYSSVIASLLVIIPLLINFIGEFLILPNILPERFTNKPIGIYRFSTLSVSLYYAMPLLYIFLYILLAGIWGAIMNVFAITLSLYAIRRILAIIGPFIFQILLIILTNLPYKPFIVPPIYFLMGRTEFMYIEVLPIVLTFILFISLSMYFYIRGIRKYELD
;
A
#
# COMPACT_ATOMS: atom_id res chain seq x y z
N MET A 1 10.79 -4.33 -21.19
CA MET A 1 11.26 -3.26 -20.28
C MET A 1 10.99 -3.71 -18.83
N ARG A 2 12.03 -3.97 -18.03
CA ARG A 2 11.92 -4.49 -16.64
C ARG A 2 12.51 -3.54 -15.58
N LEU A 3 13.21 -2.49 -16.01
CA LEU A 3 13.99 -1.59 -15.15
C LEU A 3 13.11 -0.81 -14.15
N GLN A 4 11.89 -0.43 -14.53
CA GLN A 4 11.00 0.36 -13.66
C GLN A 4 10.56 -0.42 -12.42
N LEU A 5 10.25 -1.72 -12.57
CA LEU A 5 9.93 -2.59 -11.44
C LEU A 5 11.10 -2.62 -10.44
N PHE A 6 12.32 -2.79 -10.94
CA PHE A 6 13.52 -2.78 -10.11
C PHE A 6 13.74 -1.42 -9.44
N ILE A 7 13.55 -0.30 -10.14
CA ILE A 7 13.66 1.03 -9.56
C ILE A 7 12.64 1.22 -8.44
N SER A 8 11.35 0.91 -8.66
CA SER A 8 10.33 1.00 -7.63
C SER A 8 10.64 0.12 -6.42
N PHE A 9 11.12 -1.11 -6.65
CA PHE A 9 11.52 -2.02 -5.58
C PHE A 9 12.70 -1.47 -4.78
N ILE A 10 13.73 -0.94 -5.45
CA ILE A 10 14.90 -0.33 -4.82
C ILE A 10 14.47 0.87 -4.00
N ILE A 11 13.59 1.74 -4.50
CA ILE A 11 13.10 2.92 -3.76
C ILE A 11 12.41 2.49 -2.47
N LEU A 12 11.43 1.58 -2.54
CA LEU A 12 10.70 1.12 -1.36
C LEU A 12 11.63 0.41 -0.36
N THR A 13 12.54 -0.42 -0.85
CA THR A 13 13.54 -1.11 0.00
C THR A 13 14.51 -0.13 0.64
N THR A 14 14.91 0.92 -0.08
CA THR A 14 15.79 1.96 0.46
C THR A 14 15.11 2.71 1.60
N ILE A 15 13.83 3.06 1.46
CA ILE A 15 13.06 3.69 2.55
C ILE A 15 12.99 2.75 3.76
N ALA A 16 12.72 1.46 3.55
CA ALA A 16 12.68 0.45 4.61
C ALA A 16 14.03 0.30 5.34
N LEU A 17 15.16 0.33 4.62
CA LEU A 17 16.50 0.26 5.18
C LEU A 17 16.92 1.56 5.90
N LEU A 18 16.52 2.73 5.37
CA LEU A 18 16.77 4.02 6.02
C LEU A 18 16.03 4.10 7.35
N HIS A 19 14.77 3.66 7.40
CA HIS A 19 14.03 3.54 8.64
C HIS A 19 14.72 2.60 9.64
N LEU A 20 15.22 1.45 9.18
CA LEU A 20 15.94 0.51 10.04
C LEU A 20 17.23 1.12 10.63
N SER A 21 17.96 1.90 9.82
CA SER A 21 19.12 2.66 10.29
C SER A 21 18.73 3.72 11.32
N ASP A 22 17.61 4.42 11.12
CA ASP A 22 17.08 5.42 12.04
C ASP A 22 16.66 4.79 13.38
N ALA A 23 15.97 3.64 13.32
CA ALA A 23 15.60 2.86 14.50
C ALA A 23 16.83 2.39 15.29
N TYR A 24 17.90 1.95 14.61
CA TYR A 24 19.16 1.58 15.26
C TYR A 24 19.82 2.77 15.97
N GLN A 25 19.87 3.94 15.32
CA GLN A 25 20.50 5.14 15.89
C GLN A 25 19.70 5.71 17.07
N THR A 26 18.37 5.68 16.97
CA THR A 26 17.48 6.28 17.96
C THR A 26 17.23 5.35 19.15
N TYR A 27 17.01 4.06 18.90
CA TYR A 27 16.54 3.09 19.88
C TYR A 27 17.49 1.92 20.11
N GLY A 28 18.75 2.05 19.67
CA GLY A 28 19.80 1.06 19.93
C GLY A 28 20.06 0.82 21.42
N ILE A 29 21.25 0.32 21.75
CA ILE A 29 21.65 -0.34 23.01
C ILE A 29 21.15 0.31 24.34
N TYR A 30 20.77 1.59 24.36
CA TYR A 30 20.39 2.34 25.56
C TYR A 30 18.87 2.59 25.77
N GLY A 31 17.99 2.19 24.83
CA GLY A 31 16.54 2.51 24.87
C GLY A 31 15.56 1.32 25.02
N LEU A 32 16.04 0.20 25.57
CA LEU A 32 15.59 -1.17 25.23
C LEU A 32 14.21 -1.63 25.77
N LEU A 33 13.64 -1.05 26.82
CA LEU A 33 12.48 -1.67 27.48
C LEU A 33 11.12 -1.35 26.84
N GLU A 34 11.01 -0.27 26.06
CA GLU A 34 9.74 0.15 25.44
C GLU A 34 9.76 0.01 23.90
N ASN A 35 10.96 -0.12 23.31
CA ASN A 35 11.17 -0.14 21.87
C ASN A 35 11.47 -1.57 21.41
N THR A 36 10.50 -2.14 20.71
CA THR A 36 10.52 -3.54 20.25
C THR A 36 10.21 -3.55 18.76
N PRO A 37 10.52 -4.63 18.03
CA PRO A 37 10.08 -4.78 16.64
C PRO A 37 8.56 -4.60 16.48
N TYR A 38 7.79 -4.86 17.54
CA TYR A 38 6.34 -4.75 17.50
C TYR A 38 5.82 -3.32 17.58
N THR A 39 6.61 -2.42 18.15
CA THR A 39 6.26 -1.03 18.39
C THR A 39 6.92 -0.09 17.38
N GLN A 40 8.08 -0.50 16.86
CA GLN A 40 8.91 0.29 15.97
C GLN A 40 8.88 -0.17 14.50
N SER A 41 8.14 -1.22 14.12
CA SER A 41 8.04 -1.60 12.70
C SER A 41 7.58 -0.43 11.83
N LEU A 42 8.02 -0.36 10.56
CA LEU A 42 7.79 0.80 9.68
C LEU A 42 6.31 1.26 9.62
N LEU A 43 5.35 0.34 9.68
CA LEU A 43 3.92 0.71 9.68
C LEU A 43 3.40 1.20 11.03
N PHE A 44 4.10 0.88 12.12
CA PHE A 44 3.70 1.10 13.51
C PHE A 44 4.47 2.21 14.22
N ASP A 45 5.69 2.52 13.77
CA ASP A 45 6.49 3.62 14.33
C ASP A 45 5.75 4.96 14.16
N GLY A 46 5.22 5.44 15.28
CA GLY A 46 4.46 6.69 15.38
C GLY A 46 5.30 7.93 15.05
N SER A 47 6.56 7.89 15.44
CA SER A 47 7.52 8.99 15.40
C SER A 47 8.22 9.12 14.04
N SER A 48 8.33 8.04 13.28
CA SER A 48 9.10 8.06 12.04
C SER A 48 8.36 8.70 10.86
N GLY A 49 9.02 9.69 10.24
CA GLY A 49 8.60 10.27 8.97
C GLY A 49 8.71 9.28 7.80
N PHE A 50 9.56 8.26 7.89
CA PHE A 50 9.74 7.26 6.82
C PHE A 50 8.47 6.46 6.57
N ARG A 51 7.68 6.19 7.62
CA ARG A 51 6.35 5.58 7.50
C ARG A 51 5.44 6.35 6.55
N ILE A 52 5.38 7.68 6.72
CA ILE A 52 4.56 8.58 5.90
C ILE A 52 5.07 8.56 4.47
N VAL A 53 6.39 8.72 4.27
CA VAL A 53 7.00 8.71 2.93
C VAL A 53 6.72 7.40 2.21
N TYR A 54 6.90 6.25 2.87
CA TYR A 54 6.64 4.93 2.30
C TYR A 54 5.20 4.81 1.80
N LEU A 55 4.22 5.06 2.67
CA LEU A 55 2.80 4.91 2.35
C LEU A 55 2.29 5.96 1.35
N LEU A 56 2.93 7.13 1.29
CA LEU A 56 2.61 8.19 0.35
C LEU A 56 3.11 7.86 -1.06
N ILE A 57 4.34 7.36 -1.20
CA ILE A 57 4.94 7.02 -2.49
C ILE A 57 4.46 5.67 -3.03
N MET A 58 4.01 4.76 -2.15
CA MET A 58 3.63 3.39 -2.50
C MET A 58 2.64 3.29 -3.69
N PRO A 59 1.54 4.07 -3.78
CA PRO A 59 0.66 4.02 -4.95
C PRO A 59 1.37 4.38 -6.26
N LEU A 60 2.30 5.34 -6.22
CA LEU A 60 3.10 5.73 -7.37
C LEU A 60 4.13 4.65 -7.73
N ALA A 61 4.81 4.09 -6.72
CA ALA A 61 5.81 3.03 -6.91
C ALA A 61 5.20 1.79 -7.56
N VAL A 62 3.99 1.39 -7.12
CA VAL A 62 3.22 0.30 -7.75
C VAL A 62 2.85 0.64 -9.18
N SER A 63 2.36 1.85 -9.44
CA SER A 63 1.89 2.24 -10.76
C SER A 63 3.03 2.34 -11.78
N VAL A 64 4.17 2.91 -11.37
CA VAL A 64 5.37 2.99 -12.19
C VAL A 64 6.04 1.62 -12.34
N GLY A 65 6.09 0.83 -11.27
CA GLY A 65 6.85 -0.41 -11.24
C GLY A 65 6.14 -1.57 -11.93
N VAL A 66 4.81 -1.64 -11.83
CA VAL A 66 4.01 -2.79 -12.29
C VAL A 66 3.01 -2.37 -13.36
N SER A 67 2.13 -1.43 -13.05
CA SER A 67 1.04 -1.06 -13.95
C SER A 67 1.56 -0.51 -15.27
N ASP A 68 2.65 0.25 -15.24
CA ASP A 68 3.25 0.85 -16.43
C ASP A 68 3.76 -0.19 -17.44
N ILE A 69 4.29 -1.32 -16.97
CA ILE A 69 4.71 -2.43 -17.85
C ILE A 69 3.50 -2.90 -18.67
N PHE A 70 2.37 -3.14 -18.00
CA PHE A 70 1.13 -3.53 -18.66
C PHE A 70 0.62 -2.46 -19.64
N ILE A 71 0.65 -1.18 -19.23
CA ILE A 71 0.18 -0.06 -20.05
C ILE A 71 1.02 0.07 -21.34
N GLN A 72 2.33 -0.16 -21.25
CA GLN A 72 3.23 -0.10 -22.40
C GLN A 72 3.08 -1.31 -23.33
N ASP A 73 3.03 -2.52 -22.78
CA ASP A 73 2.87 -3.75 -23.57
C ASP A 73 1.59 -3.72 -24.41
N ARG A 74 0.54 -3.08 -23.87
CA ARG A 74 -0.71 -2.81 -24.59
C ARG A 74 -0.53 -1.85 -25.77
N LYS A 75 0.20 -0.75 -25.59
CA LYS A 75 0.40 0.28 -26.63
C LYS A 75 1.32 -0.17 -27.75
N GLN A 76 2.26 -1.07 -27.48
CA GLN A 76 3.26 -1.51 -28.45
C GLN A 76 2.77 -2.64 -29.39
N HIS A 77 1.47 -2.99 -29.37
CA HIS A 77 0.91 -4.10 -30.15
C HIS A 77 1.62 -5.47 -29.96
N LEU A 78 2.48 -5.63 -28.94
CA LEU A 78 3.10 -6.92 -28.59
C LEU A 78 2.03 -7.96 -28.25
N LEU A 79 0.93 -7.51 -27.66
CA LEU A 79 -0.28 -8.29 -27.44
C LEU A 79 -0.98 -8.69 -28.76
N HIS A 80 -0.88 -7.90 -29.83
CA HIS A 80 -1.50 -8.23 -31.12
C HIS A 80 -0.94 -9.54 -31.69
N HIS A 81 0.37 -9.78 -31.56
CA HIS A 81 0.99 -11.06 -31.98
C HIS A 81 0.60 -12.25 -31.10
N ALA A 82 0.30 -12.03 -29.81
CA ALA A 82 -0.22 -13.07 -28.92
C ALA A 82 -1.72 -13.36 -29.13
N TYR A 83 -2.49 -12.35 -29.56
CA TYR A 83 -3.95 -12.42 -29.74
C TYR A 83 -4.41 -12.78 -31.16
N ILE A 84 -3.51 -12.95 -32.14
CA ILE A 84 -3.87 -13.45 -33.49
C ILE A 84 -4.61 -14.80 -33.44
N ASN A 85 -4.45 -15.60 -32.37
CA ASN A 85 -5.11 -16.90 -32.22
C ASN A 85 -6.29 -16.95 -31.23
N HIS A 86 -6.62 -15.85 -30.54
CA HIS A 86 -7.75 -15.81 -29.61
C HIS A 86 -8.66 -14.62 -29.93
N GLY A 87 -9.83 -14.90 -30.51
CA GLY A 87 -10.79 -13.91 -31.03
C GLY A 87 -11.43 -12.97 -30.00
N ASN A 88 -10.82 -12.73 -28.85
CA ASN A 88 -11.35 -11.85 -27.81
C ASN A 88 -10.44 -10.63 -27.61
N LYS A 89 -10.92 -9.44 -28.00
CA LYS A 89 -10.26 -8.13 -27.83
C LYS A 89 -10.25 -7.64 -26.37
N SER A 90 -10.65 -8.46 -25.41
CA SER A 90 -10.76 -8.05 -24.01
C SER A 90 -9.39 -8.00 -23.32
N VAL A 91 -9.21 -7.01 -22.45
CA VAL A 91 -8.09 -7.00 -21.50
C VAL A 91 -8.17 -8.27 -20.68
N ASP A 92 -7.17 -9.14 -20.80
CA ASP A 92 -7.20 -10.42 -20.09
C ASP A 92 -7.12 -10.18 -18.58
N ILE A 93 -8.24 -10.45 -17.91
CA ILE A 93 -8.38 -10.34 -16.46
C ILE A 93 -7.29 -11.13 -15.73
N LYS A 94 -6.77 -12.21 -16.35
CA LYS A 94 -5.63 -12.96 -15.82
C LYS A 94 -4.39 -12.10 -15.69
N VAL A 95 -4.10 -11.24 -16.66
CA VAL A 95 -2.93 -10.34 -16.61
C VAL A 95 -3.11 -9.28 -15.53
N ILE A 96 -4.33 -8.77 -15.34
CA ILE A 96 -4.64 -7.88 -14.21
C ILE A 96 -4.41 -8.61 -12.88
N LEU A 97 -4.85 -9.87 -12.75
CA LEU A 97 -4.63 -10.67 -11.54
C LEU A 97 -3.13 -10.95 -11.28
N TYR A 98 -2.38 -11.39 -12.30
CA TYR A 98 -0.95 -11.64 -12.18
C TYR A 98 -0.17 -10.37 -11.80
N SER A 99 -0.45 -9.25 -12.48
CA SER A 99 0.17 -7.96 -12.13
C SER A 99 -0.20 -7.52 -10.71
N SER A 100 -1.42 -7.80 -10.25
CA SER A 100 -1.84 -7.47 -8.89
C SER A 100 -1.07 -8.26 -7.82
N VAL A 101 -0.77 -9.53 -8.08
CA VAL A 101 0.10 -10.32 -7.18
C VAL A 101 1.51 -9.73 -7.14
N ILE A 102 2.08 -9.35 -8.28
CA ILE A 102 3.40 -8.70 -8.35
C ILE A 102 3.39 -7.36 -7.60
N ALA A 103 2.32 -6.56 -7.74
CA ALA A 103 2.14 -5.31 -7.02
C ALA A 103 2.05 -5.50 -5.51
N SER A 104 1.33 -6.53 -5.03
CA SER A 104 1.30 -6.88 -3.61
C SER A 104 2.69 -7.24 -3.10
N LEU A 105 3.43 -8.08 -3.83
CA LEU A 105 4.79 -8.50 -3.45
C LEU A 105 5.78 -7.33 -3.45
N LEU A 106 5.66 -6.40 -4.41
CA LEU A 106 6.47 -5.18 -4.48
C LEU A 106 6.36 -4.35 -3.19
N VAL A 107 5.20 -4.35 -2.54
CA VAL A 107 4.96 -3.64 -1.27
C VAL A 107 5.31 -4.50 -0.05
N ILE A 108 4.97 -5.79 -0.06
CA ILE A 108 5.16 -6.69 1.07
C ILE A 108 6.65 -6.94 1.34
N ILE A 109 7.46 -7.18 0.30
CA ILE A 109 8.85 -7.60 0.48
C ILE A 109 9.69 -6.54 1.23
N PRO A 110 9.67 -5.24 0.84
CA PRO A 110 10.38 -4.20 1.60
C PRO A 110 9.92 -4.08 3.06
N LEU A 111 8.62 -4.23 3.32
CA LEU A 111 8.06 -4.21 4.68
C LEU A 111 8.53 -5.39 5.52
N LEU A 112 8.59 -6.60 4.92
CA LEU A 112 9.14 -7.77 5.59
C LEU A 112 10.63 -7.62 5.89
N ILE A 113 11.40 -7.04 4.97
CA ILE A 113 12.83 -6.76 5.18
C ILE A 113 13.01 -5.83 6.39
N ASN A 114 12.23 -4.74 6.47
CA ASN A 114 12.25 -3.85 7.62
C ASN A 114 11.88 -4.59 8.91
N PHE A 115 10.74 -5.29 8.92
CA PHE A 115 10.24 -5.95 10.13
C PHE A 115 11.18 -7.04 10.64
N ILE A 116 11.70 -7.89 9.75
CA ILE A 116 12.67 -8.94 10.10
C ILE A 116 13.98 -8.29 10.58
N GLY A 117 14.42 -7.23 9.91
CA GLY A 117 15.64 -6.53 10.29
C GLY A 117 15.56 -5.91 11.69
N GLU A 118 14.39 -5.46 12.12
CA GLU A 118 14.22 -4.92 13.48
C GLU A 118 14.44 -5.97 14.56
N PHE A 119 14.13 -7.25 14.31
CA PHE A 119 14.49 -8.33 15.25
C PHE A 119 16.01 -8.52 15.41
N LEU A 120 16.81 -8.03 14.47
CA LEU A 120 18.28 -8.10 14.56
C LEU A 120 18.86 -6.96 15.41
N ILE A 121 18.09 -5.89 15.63
CA ILE A 121 18.56 -4.64 16.23
C ILE A 121 17.90 -4.38 17.58
N LEU A 122 16.60 -4.67 17.68
CA LEU A 122 15.78 -4.37 18.84
C LEU A 122 15.50 -5.64 19.66
N PRO A 123 15.31 -5.49 20.97
CA PRO A 123 15.00 -6.61 21.83
C PRO A 123 13.60 -7.16 21.52
N ASN A 124 13.52 -8.48 21.40
CA ASN A 124 12.26 -9.18 21.18
C ASN A 124 11.49 -9.36 22.50
N ILE A 125 10.90 -8.27 22.99
CA ILE A 125 10.03 -8.28 24.16
C ILE A 125 8.58 -8.16 23.68
N LEU A 126 7.70 -9.01 24.20
CA LEU A 126 6.29 -8.96 23.84
C LEU A 126 5.64 -7.69 24.40
N PRO A 127 4.72 -7.06 23.66
CA PRO A 127 4.06 -5.87 24.14
C PRO A 127 3.12 -6.20 25.29
N GLU A 128 3.21 -5.42 26.38
CA GLU A 128 2.37 -5.58 27.57
C GLU A 128 1.53 -4.34 27.82
N ARG A 129 0.24 -4.52 28.15
CA ARG A 129 -0.69 -3.39 28.35
C ARG A 129 -0.31 -2.43 29.46
N PHE A 130 0.44 -2.88 30.47
CA PHE A 130 0.74 -2.09 31.66
C PHE A 130 2.07 -1.34 31.59
N THR A 131 3.00 -1.84 30.80
CA THR A 131 4.37 -1.35 30.61
C THR A 131 4.48 -0.53 29.31
N ASN A 132 3.75 -0.91 28.26
CA ASN A 132 3.66 -0.15 27.00
C ASN A 132 2.57 0.95 27.03
N LYS A 133 2.35 1.55 28.20
CA LYS A 133 1.20 2.43 28.47
C LYS A 133 1.12 3.73 27.64
N PRO A 134 2.14 4.22 26.89
CA PRO A 134 1.96 5.40 26.03
C PRO A 134 2.14 5.16 24.52
N ILE A 135 2.08 3.93 23.98
CA ILE A 135 2.33 3.68 22.54
C ILE A 135 1.10 3.97 21.66
N GLY A 136 0.06 4.64 22.16
CA GLY A 136 -1.07 5.06 21.33
C GLY A 136 -1.94 3.93 20.76
N ILE A 137 -1.72 2.67 21.16
CA ILE A 137 -2.54 1.51 20.76
C ILE A 137 -3.70 1.37 21.75
N TYR A 138 -4.74 2.17 21.51
CA TYR A 138 -5.98 2.21 22.25
C TYR A 138 -7.08 1.50 21.47
N ARG A 139 -8.18 1.18 22.17
CA ARG A 139 -9.33 0.43 21.62
C ARG A 139 -9.88 0.98 20.30
N PHE A 140 -9.61 2.26 20.02
CA PHE A 140 -10.12 2.95 18.85
C PHE A 140 -9.06 3.40 17.84
N SER A 141 -7.76 3.15 18.06
CA SER A 141 -6.69 3.62 17.16
C SER A 141 -6.07 2.50 16.32
N THR A 142 -6.58 1.27 16.45
CA THR A 142 -6.04 0.08 15.79
C THR A 142 -7.17 -0.89 15.44
N LEU A 143 -6.99 -1.76 14.44
CA LEU A 143 -8.03 -2.72 14.01
C LEU A 143 -8.47 -3.68 15.14
N SER A 144 -7.55 -4.12 16.01
CA SER A 144 -7.87 -5.03 17.11
C SER A 144 -6.77 -5.03 18.16
N VAL A 145 -7.04 -4.31 19.26
CA VAL A 145 -6.13 -4.24 20.41
C VAL A 145 -5.93 -5.60 21.08
N SER A 146 -6.98 -6.42 21.16
CA SER A 146 -6.85 -7.76 21.75
C SER A 146 -5.89 -8.62 20.94
N LEU A 147 -5.95 -8.57 19.61
CA LEU A 147 -5.07 -9.34 18.75
C LEU A 147 -3.62 -8.85 18.83
N TYR A 148 -3.40 -7.53 18.89
CA TYR A 148 -2.05 -6.97 19.06
C TYR A 148 -1.35 -7.48 20.32
N TYR A 149 -2.03 -7.46 21.47
CA TYR A 149 -1.42 -7.94 22.73
C TYR A 149 -1.37 -9.46 22.86
N ALA A 150 -2.26 -10.21 22.18
CA ALA A 150 -2.27 -11.67 22.25
C ALA A 150 -1.29 -12.33 21.26
N MET A 151 -1.20 -11.79 20.04
CA MET A 151 -0.41 -12.35 18.94
C MET A 151 0.21 -11.20 18.10
N PRO A 152 1.20 -10.46 18.65
CA PRO A 152 1.72 -9.24 18.02
C PRO A 152 2.39 -9.48 16.67
N LEU A 153 3.08 -10.62 16.50
CA LEU A 153 3.69 -11.00 15.23
C LEU A 153 2.63 -11.17 14.14
N LEU A 154 1.56 -11.94 14.43
CA LEU A 154 0.45 -12.13 13.51
C LEU A 154 -0.23 -10.79 13.19
N TYR A 155 -0.38 -9.92 14.19
CA TYR A 155 -1.00 -8.62 14.01
C TYR A 155 -0.26 -7.75 13.00
N ILE A 156 1.06 -7.63 13.13
CA ILE A 156 1.88 -6.84 12.20
C ILE A 156 1.91 -7.48 10.82
N PHE A 157 2.00 -8.80 10.76
CA PHE A 157 1.92 -9.53 9.50
C PHE A 157 0.62 -9.25 8.75
N LEU A 158 -0.52 -9.20 9.45
CA LEU A 158 -1.82 -8.82 8.85
C LEU A 158 -1.81 -7.39 8.28
N TYR A 159 -1.14 -6.44 8.94
CA TYR A 159 -0.99 -5.08 8.40
C TYR A 159 -0.09 -5.04 7.16
N ILE A 160 0.99 -5.83 7.14
CA ILE A 160 1.85 -5.96 5.95
C ILE A 160 1.05 -6.56 4.78
N LEU A 161 0.23 -7.59 5.04
CA LEU A 161 -0.66 -8.17 4.04
C LEU A 161 -1.71 -7.16 3.58
N LEU A 162 -2.29 -6.38 4.49
CA LEU A 162 -3.25 -5.32 4.16
C LEU A 162 -2.63 -4.26 3.24
N ALA A 163 -1.39 -3.84 3.51
CA ALA A 163 -0.63 -2.95 2.63
C ALA A 163 -0.39 -3.57 1.24
N GLY A 164 -0.08 -4.87 1.18
CA GLY A 164 0.03 -5.61 -0.07
C GLY A 164 -1.29 -5.65 -0.86
N ILE A 165 -2.41 -5.99 -0.21
CA ILE A 165 -3.75 -5.96 -0.83
C ILE A 165 -4.05 -4.56 -1.37
N TRP A 166 -3.68 -3.52 -0.63
CA TRP A 166 -3.83 -2.16 -1.12
C TRP A 166 -2.97 -1.87 -2.35
N GLY A 167 -1.73 -2.35 -2.37
CA GLY A 167 -0.87 -2.34 -3.56
C GLY A 167 -1.53 -2.97 -4.78
N ALA A 168 -2.16 -4.15 -4.64
CA ALA A 168 -2.94 -4.77 -5.70
C ALA A 168 -4.08 -3.86 -6.21
N ILE A 169 -4.85 -3.25 -5.30
CA ILE A 169 -5.96 -2.36 -5.67
C ILE A 169 -5.44 -1.12 -6.42
N MET A 170 -4.32 -0.53 -6.00
CA MET A 170 -3.70 0.59 -6.71
C MET A 170 -3.27 0.18 -8.13
N ASN A 171 -2.73 -1.03 -8.29
CA ASN A 171 -2.38 -1.55 -9.60
C ASN A 171 -3.62 -1.71 -10.51
N VAL A 172 -4.70 -2.31 -10.00
CA VAL A 172 -5.96 -2.46 -10.75
C VAL A 172 -6.51 -1.08 -11.14
N PHE A 173 -6.51 -0.13 -10.21
CA PHE A 173 -6.98 1.23 -10.45
C PHE A 173 -6.15 1.94 -11.54
N ALA A 174 -4.82 1.85 -11.48
CA ALA A 174 -3.93 2.43 -12.50
C ALA A 174 -4.16 1.81 -13.89
N ILE A 175 -4.24 0.47 -13.95
CA ILE A 175 -4.46 -0.25 -15.21
C ILE A 175 -5.82 0.13 -15.79
N THR A 176 -6.90 0.09 -15.00
CA THR A 176 -8.24 0.40 -15.48
C THR A 176 -8.38 1.86 -15.88
N LEU A 177 -7.78 2.78 -15.13
CA LEU A 177 -7.70 4.20 -15.49
C LEU A 177 -6.97 4.41 -16.81
N SER A 178 -5.93 3.62 -17.11
CA SER A 178 -5.22 3.68 -18.41
C SER A 178 -6.08 3.30 -19.61
N LEU A 179 -7.14 2.52 -19.39
CA LEU A 179 -8.09 2.16 -20.45
C LEU A 179 -8.98 3.35 -20.82
N TYR A 180 -9.22 4.24 -19.86
CA TYR A 180 -10.05 5.43 -20.04
C TYR A 180 -9.23 6.67 -20.43
N ALA A 181 -8.09 6.87 -19.77
CA ALA A 181 -7.24 8.05 -19.93
C ALA A 181 -6.43 7.99 -21.24
N ILE A 182 -6.43 9.10 -21.98
CA ILE A 182 -5.66 9.23 -23.24
C ILE A 182 -4.14 9.23 -22.95
N ARG A 183 -3.73 9.90 -21.87
CA ARG A 183 -2.32 10.09 -21.51
C ARG A 183 -1.87 9.04 -20.50
N ARG A 184 -0.81 8.31 -20.83
CA ARG A 184 -0.16 7.31 -19.97
C ARG A 184 0.22 7.86 -18.59
N ILE A 185 0.75 9.08 -18.55
CA ILE A 185 1.16 9.76 -17.31
C ILE A 185 -0.02 9.90 -16.32
N LEU A 186 -1.23 10.20 -16.82
CA LEU A 186 -2.41 10.33 -15.95
C LEU A 186 -2.80 9.01 -15.31
N ALA A 187 -2.63 7.90 -16.02
CA ALA A 187 -2.92 6.57 -15.48
C ALA A 187 -1.91 6.17 -14.38
N ILE A 188 -0.64 6.53 -14.56
CA ILE A 188 0.44 6.20 -13.61
C ILE A 188 0.33 7.05 -12.34
N ILE A 189 0.11 8.36 -12.46
CA ILE A 189 0.06 9.27 -11.32
C ILE A 189 -1.34 9.28 -10.67
N GLY A 190 -2.37 8.80 -11.38
CA GLY A 190 -3.76 8.78 -10.93
C GLY A 190 -3.99 8.21 -9.53
N PRO A 191 -3.50 6.99 -9.19
CA PRO A 191 -3.67 6.43 -7.85
C PRO A 191 -3.05 7.30 -6.75
N PHE A 192 -1.89 7.88 -7.02
CA PHE A 192 -1.23 8.81 -6.11
C PHE A 192 -2.03 10.10 -5.91
N ILE A 193 -2.44 10.77 -6.99
CA ILE A 193 -3.28 11.99 -6.92
C ILE A 193 -4.58 11.70 -6.19
N PHE A 194 -5.20 10.55 -6.44
CA PHE A 194 -6.47 10.20 -5.82
C PHE A 194 -6.31 9.95 -4.31
N GLN A 195 -5.21 9.32 -3.88
CA GLN A 195 -4.87 9.25 -2.45
C GLN A 195 -4.70 10.64 -1.83
N ILE A 196 -3.97 11.55 -2.48
CA ILE A 196 -3.81 12.95 -2.01
C ILE A 196 -5.17 13.66 -1.91
N LEU A 197 -6.04 13.49 -2.91
CA LEU A 197 -7.38 14.06 -2.91
C LEU A 197 -8.21 13.54 -1.73
N LEU A 198 -8.15 12.24 -1.43
CA LEU A 198 -8.83 11.69 -0.26
C LEU A 198 -8.27 12.27 1.05
N ILE A 199 -6.94 12.44 1.17
CA ILE A 199 -6.34 13.08 2.34
C ILE A 199 -6.90 14.50 2.53
N ILE A 200 -6.96 15.30 1.45
CA ILE A 200 -7.50 16.67 1.52
C ILE A 200 -8.98 16.65 1.93
N LEU A 201 -9.80 15.82 1.27
CA LEU A 201 -11.24 15.76 1.51
C LEU A 201 -11.59 15.30 2.93
N THR A 202 -10.85 14.35 3.48
CA THR A 202 -11.06 13.81 4.83
C THR A 202 -10.77 14.86 5.91
N ASN A 203 -9.95 15.88 5.63
CA ASN A 203 -9.64 16.97 6.58
C ASN A 203 -10.67 18.12 6.56
N LEU A 204 -11.65 18.12 5.64
CA LEU A 204 -12.68 19.16 5.57
C LEU A 204 -13.85 18.96 6.58
N PRO A 205 -14.44 17.76 6.74
CA PRO A 205 -15.51 17.53 7.70
C PRO A 205 -14.99 17.20 9.10
N TYR A 206 -15.80 17.45 10.13
CA TYR A 206 -15.51 17.03 11.51
C TYR A 206 -15.44 15.50 11.67
N LYS A 207 -16.26 14.75 10.90
CA LYS A 207 -16.20 13.28 10.84
C LYS A 207 -16.22 12.81 9.38
N PRO A 208 -15.15 12.22 8.86
CA PRO A 208 -15.08 11.78 7.47
C PRO A 208 -15.83 10.45 7.26
N PHE A 209 -16.56 10.34 6.15
CA PHE A 209 -17.23 9.08 5.74
C PHE A 209 -16.28 8.09 5.07
N ILE A 210 -15.19 8.59 4.47
CA ILE A 210 -14.16 7.83 3.76
C ILE A 210 -12.82 8.23 4.37
N VAL A 211 -11.93 7.24 4.53
CA VAL A 211 -10.62 7.44 5.17
C VAL A 211 -9.53 7.16 4.13
N PRO A 212 -8.54 8.04 3.96
CA PRO A 212 -7.50 7.83 2.98
C PRO A 212 -6.65 6.60 3.37
N PRO A 213 -6.11 5.88 2.38
CA PRO A 213 -5.41 4.62 2.62
C PRO A 213 -4.27 4.69 3.60
N ILE A 214 -3.49 5.77 3.50
CA ILE A 214 -2.38 6.04 4.40
C ILE A 214 -2.79 5.96 5.89
N TYR A 215 -4.01 6.39 6.26
CA TYR A 215 -4.42 6.42 7.66
C TYR A 215 -4.80 5.04 8.22
N PHE A 216 -5.38 4.14 7.42
CA PHE A 216 -5.72 2.79 7.90
C PHE A 216 -4.59 1.78 7.71
N LEU A 217 -3.62 2.08 6.84
CA LEU A 217 -2.40 1.28 6.67
C LEU A 217 -1.37 1.55 7.77
N MET A 218 -1.46 2.68 8.47
CA MET A 218 -0.72 2.93 9.70
C MET A 218 -1.24 1.98 10.80
N GLY A 219 -0.35 1.15 11.33
CA GLY A 219 -0.62 0.22 12.43
C GLY A 219 -0.92 0.90 13.77
N ARG A 220 -0.61 2.19 13.87
CA ARG A 220 -0.87 3.09 14.99
C ARG A 220 -1.31 4.45 14.46
N THR A 221 -2.53 4.88 14.76
CA THR A 221 -3.01 6.23 14.46
C THR A 221 -3.03 7.08 15.72
N GLU A 222 -2.37 8.24 15.68
CA GLU A 222 -2.37 9.21 16.80
C GLU A 222 -3.54 10.20 16.70
N PHE A 223 -4.12 10.34 15.51
CA PHE A 223 -5.02 11.45 15.17
C PHE A 223 -6.43 11.03 14.73
N MET A 224 -6.72 9.73 14.59
CA MET A 224 -7.98 9.27 14.02
C MET A 224 -8.48 7.95 14.59
N TYR A 225 -9.78 7.91 14.89
CA TYR A 225 -10.50 6.69 15.24
C TYR A 225 -10.49 5.74 14.02
N ILE A 226 -9.93 4.54 14.18
CA ILE A 226 -10.04 3.46 13.20
C ILE A 226 -11.46 2.90 13.32
N GLU A 227 -12.33 3.40 12.45
CA GLU A 227 -13.65 2.82 12.22
C GLU A 227 -13.58 1.88 11.00
N VAL A 228 -14.10 0.65 11.15
CA VAL A 228 -14.07 -0.36 10.08
C VAL A 228 -14.91 0.09 8.87
N LEU A 229 -16.01 0.79 9.11
CA LEU A 229 -16.95 1.20 8.05
C LEU A 229 -16.31 2.16 7.03
N PRO A 230 -15.65 3.29 7.41
CA PRO A 230 -14.96 4.13 6.45
C PRO A 230 -13.85 3.44 5.64
N ILE A 231 -13.17 2.46 6.24
CA ILE A 231 -12.18 1.64 5.53
C ILE A 231 -12.88 0.84 4.44
N VAL A 232 -13.92 0.09 4.78
CA VAL A 232 -14.70 -0.70 3.83
C VAL A 232 -15.27 0.17 2.70
N LEU A 233 -15.79 1.36 3.02
CA LEU A 233 -16.26 2.32 2.01
C LEU A 233 -15.15 2.78 1.07
N THR A 234 -13.92 2.92 1.57
CA THR A 234 -12.74 3.24 0.74
C THR A 234 -12.40 2.11 -0.23
N PHE A 235 -12.42 0.86 0.24
CA PHE A 235 -12.26 -0.31 -0.64
C PHE A 235 -13.34 -0.35 -1.72
N ILE A 236 -14.61 -0.16 -1.34
CA ILE A 236 -15.74 -0.14 -2.27
C ILE A 236 -15.56 0.98 -3.31
N LEU A 237 -15.13 2.17 -2.90
CA LEU A 237 -14.90 3.31 -3.79
C LEU A 237 -13.87 2.97 -4.87
N PHE A 238 -12.69 2.47 -4.50
CA PHE A 238 -11.65 2.15 -5.46
C PHE A 238 -12.04 0.99 -6.40
N ILE A 239 -12.70 -0.04 -5.86
CA ILE A 239 -13.20 -1.15 -6.68
C ILE A 239 -14.26 -0.66 -7.67
N SER A 240 -15.21 0.15 -7.21
CA SER A 240 -16.30 0.69 -8.05
C SER A 240 -15.76 1.61 -9.15
N LEU A 241 -14.81 2.49 -8.82
CA LEU A 241 -14.15 3.34 -9.82
C LEU A 241 -13.35 2.52 -10.83
N SER A 242 -12.63 1.49 -10.37
CA SER A 242 -11.88 0.59 -11.26
C SER A 242 -12.81 -0.15 -12.22
N MET A 243 -13.95 -0.66 -11.71
CA MET A 243 -14.98 -1.29 -12.55
C MET A 243 -15.57 -0.29 -13.55
N TYR A 244 -15.86 0.94 -13.12
CA TYR A 244 -16.37 1.99 -14.00
C TYR A 244 -15.39 2.30 -15.15
N PHE A 245 -14.11 2.51 -14.84
CA PHE A 245 -13.09 2.79 -15.85
C PHE A 245 -12.82 1.59 -16.76
N TYR A 246 -12.91 0.37 -16.24
CA TYR A 246 -12.82 -0.84 -17.04
C TYR A 246 -13.94 -0.93 -18.08
N ILE A 247 -15.21 -0.79 -17.65
CA ILE A 247 -16.39 -0.88 -18.54
C ILE A 247 -16.38 0.25 -19.58
N ARG A 248 -16.15 1.49 -19.14
CA ARG A 248 -16.10 2.66 -20.04
C ARG A 248 -14.90 2.60 -20.98
N GLY A 249 -13.75 2.16 -20.49
CA GLY A 249 -12.54 1.99 -21.27
C GLY A 249 -12.73 0.99 -22.40
N ILE A 250 -13.30 -0.19 -22.11
CA ILE A 250 -13.54 -1.23 -23.14
C ILE A 250 -14.50 -0.75 -24.22
N ARG A 251 -15.63 -0.13 -23.85
CA ARG A 251 -16.60 0.39 -24.84
C ARG A 251 -16.01 1.40 -25.81
N LYS A 252 -14.99 2.16 -25.37
CA LYS A 252 -14.28 3.09 -26.25
C LYS A 252 -13.49 2.37 -27.35
N TYR A 253 -12.93 1.19 -27.06
CA TYR A 253 -12.15 0.39 -28.02
C TYR A 253 -13.01 -0.50 -28.93
N GLU A 254 -14.29 -0.72 -28.61
CA GLU A 254 -15.23 -1.43 -29.49
C GLU A 254 -15.83 -0.53 -30.58
N LEU A 255 -15.73 0.79 -30.42
CA LEU A 255 -16.27 1.80 -31.34
C LEU A 255 -15.22 2.39 -32.30
N ASP A 256 -13.95 2.03 -32.13
CA ASP A 256 -12.82 2.33 -33.02
C ASP A 256 -12.45 1.08 -33.86
#